data_AF-A0A850VXW5-F1
#
_entry.id   AF-A0A850VXW5-F1
#
_cell.length_a   1.000
_cell.length_b   1.000
_cell.length_c   1.000
_cell.angle_alpha   90.00
_cell.angle_beta   90.00
_cell.angle_gamma   90.00
#
_symmetry.space_group_name_H-M   'P 1'
#
loop_
_entity.id
_entity.type
_entity.pdbx_description
1 polymer ?
#
loop_
_entity_poly.entity_id
_entity_poly.type
_entity_poly.pdbx_seq_one_letter_code
_entity_poly.pdbx_strand_id
1 'polypeptide(L)'
;GRGPYRCDVCGKRFSLKTNLVTHQRIHTGERPFTCGVCGRRFNQKGNLVTHYRTHTGERPFACAQCGKRFAQKPNLIAHQKTHTGRQPFTCLECPKRFKSKLSLRVHQRRTHTGERPFRCAECGKGFSQKAHLLRHRRTH
;
A
#
# COMPACT_ATOMS: atom_id res chain seq x y z
N GLY A 1 -20.03 -18.97 -0.95
CA GLY A 1 -19.00 -20.03 -1.01
C GLY A 1 -19.45 -21.25 -0.23
N ARG A 2 -19.98 -22.28 -0.91
CA ARG A 2 -20.44 -23.55 -0.31
C ARG A 2 -19.33 -24.60 -0.38
N GLY A 3 -18.21 -24.39 0.31
CA GLY A 3 -17.24 -25.48 0.49
C GLY A 3 -17.79 -26.54 1.44
N PRO A 4 -17.73 -27.86 1.17
CA PRO A 4 -18.32 -28.88 2.05
C PRO A 4 -17.61 -28.97 3.40
N TYR A 5 -16.33 -28.60 3.45
CA TYR A 5 -15.50 -28.67 4.65
C TYR A 5 -15.61 -27.38 5.46
N ARG A 6 -16.04 -27.48 6.73
CA ARG A 6 -16.18 -26.35 7.67
C ARG A 6 -15.12 -26.46 8.76
N CYS A 7 -14.54 -25.34 9.16
CA CYS A 7 -13.73 -25.25 10.36
C CYS A 7 -14.62 -25.10 11.59
N ASP A 8 -14.46 -25.98 12.58
CA ASP A 8 -15.29 -25.96 13.79
C ASP A 8 -14.96 -24.79 14.73
N VAL A 9 -13.72 -24.28 14.69
CA VAL A 9 -13.27 -23.17 15.54
C VAL A 9 -13.78 -21.81 15.05
N CYS A 10 -13.75 -21.53 13.74
CA CYS A 10 -14.06 -20.21 13.20
C CYS A 10 -15.16 -20.19 12.13
N GLY A 11 -15.77 -21.35 11.83
CA GLY A 11 -16.85 -21.47 10.86
C GLY A 11 -16.47 -21.31 9.38
N LYS A 12 -15.22 -20.98 9.06
CA LYS A 12 -14.76 -20.80 7.66
C LYS A 12 -14.96 -22.08 6.85
N ARG A 13 -15.39 -21.92 5.60
CA ARG A 13 -15.66 -23.03 4.68
C ARG A 13 -14.60 -23.13 3.60
N PHE A 14 -14.20 -24.36 3.28
CA PHE A 14 -13.16 -24.70 2.31
C PHE A 14 -13.71 -25.68 1.28
N SER A 15 -13.30 -25.52 0.03
CA SER A 15 -13.66 -26.42 -1.07
C SER A 15 -12.95 -27.77 -0.97
N LEU A 16 -11.74 -27.80 -0.39
CA LEU A 16 -10.89 -28.99 -0.26
C LEU A 16 -10.58 -29.29 1.21
N LYS A 17 -10.56 -30.58 1.57
CA LYS A 17 -10.20 -31.05 2.91
C LYS A 17 -8.77 -30.65 3.30
N THR A 18 -7.83 -30.73 2.37
CA THR A 18 -6.42 -30.34 2.57
C THR A 18 -6.27 -28.87 2.96
N ASN A 19 -7.10 -27.99 2.41
CA ASN A 19 -7.13 -26.57 2.77
C ASN A 19 -7.69 -26.35 4.17
N LEU A 20 -8.71 -27.12 4.58
CA LEU A 20 -9.23 -27.10 5.94
C LEU A 20 -8.14 -27.56 6.95
N VAL A 21 -7.47 -28.68 6.68
CA VAL A 21 -6.38 -29.20 7.54
C VAL A 21 -5.26 -28.17 7.67
N THR A 22 -4.84 -27.58 6.56
CA THR A 22 -3.81 -26.53 6.58
C THR A 22 -4.28 -25.29 7.35
N HIS A 23 -5.55 -24.93 7.23
CA HIS A 23 -6.14 -23.82 7.98
C HIS A 23 -6.19 -24.08 9.49
N GLN A 24 -6.51 -25.31 9.93
CA GLN A 24 -6.58 -25.68 11.34
C GLN A 24 -5.26 -25.42 12.08
N ARG A 25 -4.12 -25.47 11.39
CA ARG A 25 -2.81 -25.11 11.95
C ARG A 25 -2.71 -23.69 12.48
N ILE A 26 -3.58 -22.78 12.02
CA ILE A 26 -3.66 -21.41 12.55
C ILE A 26 -4.20 -21.41 13.98
N HIS A 27 -5.12 -22.34 14.30
CA HIS A 27 -5.72 -22.46 15.63
C HIS A 27 -4.83 -23.27 16.57
N THR A 28 -4.20 -24.33 16.08
CA THR A 28 -3.30 -25.18 16.90
C THR A 28 -1.91 -24.58 17.08
N GLY A 29 -1.53 -23.59 16.27
CA GLY A 29 -0.18 -23.04 16.25
C GLY A 29 0.86 -23.96 15.62
N GLU A 30 0.45 -25.10 15.03
CA GLU A 30 1.37 -26.06 14.41
C GLU A 30 2.17 -25.40 13.27
N ARG A 31 3.50 -25.49 13.37
CA ARG A 31 4.44 -24.97 12.37
C ARG A 31 5.47 -26.04 12.00
N PRO A 32 5.11 -26.96 11.08
CA PRO A 32 5.95 -28.10 10.72
C PRO A 32 7.20 -27.73 9.94
N PHE A 33 7.20 -26.56 9.29
CA PHE A 33 8.24 -26.19 8.33
C PHE A 33 9.23 -25.23 8.98
N THR A 34 10.47 -25.65 9.15
CA THR A 34 11.53 -24.86 9.79
C THR A 34 12.53 -24.35 8.77
N CYS A 35 12.96 -23.09 8.90
CA CYS A 35 14.06 -22.54 8.14
C CYS A 35 15.38 -23.07 8.71
N GLY A 36 16.19 -23.73 7.89
CA GLY A 36 17.50 -24.24 8.29
C GLY A 36 18.54 -23.15 8.55
N VAL A 37 18.31 -21.92 8.06
CA VAL A 37 19.27 -20.81 8.22
C VAL A 37 19.05 -20.03 9.53
N CYS A 38 17.80 -19.75 9.90
CA CYS A 38 17.49 -18.92 11.08
C CYS A 38 16.55 -19.59 12.10
N GLY A 39 16.20 -20.86 11.92
CA GLY A 39 15.31 -21.60 12.82
C GLY A 39 13.84 -21.18 12.80
N ARG A 40 13.47 -20.17 12.00
CA ARG A 40 12.08 -19.66 11.96
C ARG A 40 11.11 -20.71 11.41
N ARG A 41 9.96 -20.86 12.07
CA ARG A 41 8.95 -21.89 11.75
C ARG A 41 7.72 -21.33 11.04
N PHE A 42 7.16 -22.10 10.12
CA PHE A 42 6.02 -21.78 9.26
C PHE A 42 4.99 -22.92 9.25
N ASN A 43 3.71 -22.57 9.07
CA ASN A 43 2.59 -23.52 8.99
C ASN A 43 2.38 -24.13 7.59
N GLN A 44 3.02 -23.54 6.57
CA GLN A 44 2.93 -23.95 5.17
C GLN A 44 4.31 -23.94 4.50
N LYS A 45 4.57 -24.94 3.65
CA LYS A 45 5.83 -25.07 2.89
C LYS A 45 6.07 -23.88 1.97
N GLY A 46 5.03 -23.38 1.29
CA GLY A 46 5.16 -22.22 0.40
C GLY A 46 5.61 -20.93 1.10
N ASN A 47 5.22 -20.76 2.37
CA ASN A 47 5.67 -19.63 3.20
C ASN A 47 7.15 -19.77 3.56
N LEU A 48 7.62 -20.97 3.88
CA LEU A 48 9.03 -21.25 4.10
C LEU A 48 9.88 -20.99 2.84
N VAL A 49 9.45 -21.50 1.68
CA VAL A 49 10.13 -21.25 0.39
C VAL A 49 10.23 -19.76 0.09
N THR A 50 9.13 -19.03 0.29
CA THR A 50 9.11 -17.58 0.09
C THR A 50 10.01 -16.85 1.09
N HIS A 51 10.08 -17.33 2.34
CA HIS A 51 10.99 -16.80 3.34
C HIS A 51 12.46 -17.05 3.00
N TYR A 52 12.84 -18.18 2.42
CA TYR A 52 14.24 -18.41 2.00
C TYR A 52 14.78 -17.32 1.08
N ARG A 53 13.92 -16.67 0.29
CA ARG A 53 14.29 -15.52 -0.55
C ARG A 53 14.80 -14.32 0.25
N THR A 54 14.49 -14.22 1.55
CA THR A 54 15.06 -13.18 2.41
C THR A 54 16.52 -13.44 2.78
N HIS A 55 16.96 -14.70 2.71
CA HIS A 55 18.36 -15.07 2.94
C HIS A 55 19.17 -14.98 1.64
N THR A 56 18.61 -15.45 0.51
CA THR A 56 19.32 -15.44 -0.77
C THR A 56 19.27 -14.10 -1.50
N GLY A 57 18.35 -13.21 -1.12
CA GLY A 57 18.10 -11.97 -1.85
C GLY A 57 17.37 -12.15 -3.18
N GLU A 58 16.92 -13.36 -3.51
CA GLU A 58 16.25 -13.67 -4.77
C GLU A 58 14.96 -12.85 -4.95
N ARG A 59 14.87 -12.12 -6.07
CA ARG A 59 13.68 -11.33 -6.43
C ARG A 59 13.25 -11.67 -7.85
N PRO A 60 12.52 -12.79 -8.05
CA PRO A 60 12.21 -13.29 -9.39
C PRO A 60 11.20 -12.42 -10.15
N PHE A 61 10.41 -11.59 -9.45
CA PHE A 61 9.35 -10.82 -10.08
C PHE A 61 9.80 -9.39 -10.38
N ALA A 62 9.97 -9.04 -11.65
CA ALA A 62 10.34 -7.69 -12.07
C ALA A 62 9.11 -6.88 -12.53
N CYS A 63 9.10 -5.59 -12.22
CA CYS A 63 8.15 -4.65 -12.79
C CYS A 63 8.58 -4.29 -14.21
N ALA A 64 7.76 -4.60 -15.21
CA ALA A 64 8.05 -4.26 -16.61
C ALA A 64 8.17 -2.74 -16.86
N GLN A 65 7.52 -1.91 -16.02
CA GLN A 65 7.50 -0.46 -16.23
C GLN A 65 8.72 0.27 -15.62
N CYS A 66 9.31 -0.24 -14.54
CA CYS A 66 10.41 0.45 -13.85
C CYS A 66 11.60 -0.44 -13.47
N GLY A 67 11.58 -1.72 -13.86
CA GLY A 67 12.64 -2.69 -13.55
C GLY A 67 12.71 -3.15 -12.09
N LYS A 68 11.95 -2.53 -11.17
CA LYS A 68 12.00 -2.86 -9.74
C LYS A 68 11.61 -4.31 -9.49
N ARG A 69 12.43 -5.03 -8.72
CA ARG A 69 12.25 -6.47 -8.45
C ARG A 69 11.68 -6.76 -7.07
N PHE A 70 10.88 -7.82 -6.97
CA PHE A 70 10.15 -8.26 -5.77
C PHE A 70 10.33 -9.76 -5.54
N ALA A 71 10.36 -10.16 -4.26
CA ALA A 71 10.43 -11.57 -3.86
C ALA A 71 9.10 -12.33 -4.01
N GLN A 72 7.98 -11.60 -4.13
CA GLN A 72 6.62 -12.17 -4.21
C GLN A 72 5.77 -11.48 -5.27
N LYS A 73 4.97 -12.27 -6.02
CA LYS A 73 4.07 -11.76 -7.06
C LYS A 73 2.99 -10.80 -6.53
N PRO A 74 2.33 -11.04 -5.37
CA PRO A 74 1.38 -10.08 -4.81
C PRO A 74 1.99 -8.70 -4.56
N ASN A 75 3.25 -8.64 -4.11
CA ASN A 75 3.96 -7.38 -3.89
C ASN A 75 4.23 -6.64 -5.19
N LEU A 76 4.58 -7.36 -6.27
CA LEU A 76 4.68 -6.79 -7.61
C LEU A 76 3.33 -6.22 -8.07
N ILE A 77 2.23 -6.96 -7.90
CA ILE A 77 0.89 -6.50 -8.31
C ILE A 77 0.49 -5.25 -7.53
N ALA A 78 0.71 -5.22 -6.22
CA ALA A 78 0.44 -4.04 -5.39
C ALA A 78 1.29 -2.85 -5.85
N HIS A 79 2.56 -3.08 -6.17
CA HIS A 79 3.44 -2.06 -6.72
C HIS A 79 2.98 -1.56 -8.10
N GLN A 80 2.53 -2.43 -9.01
CA GLN A 80 2.04 -2.03 -10.33
C GLN A 80 0.85 -1.08 -10.22
N LYS A 81 -0.01 -1.22 -9.19
CA LYS A 81 -1.08 -0.25 -8.92
C LYS A 81 -0.53 1.16 -8.65
N THR A 82 0.68 1.29 -8.10
CA THR A 82 1.30 2.61 -7.90
C THR A 82 1.64 3.31 -9.21
N HIS A 83 1.95 2.55 -10.27
CA HIS A 83 2.22 3.11 -11.59
C HIS A 83 0.98 3.53 -12.36
N THR A 84 -0.15 2.84 -12.14
CA THR A 84 -1.43 3.26 -12.74
C THR A 84 -1.84 4.66 -12.30
N GLY A 85 -1.16 5.24 -11.30
CA GLY A 85 -1.16 6.67 -11.04
C GLY A 85 -2.57 7.21 -11.00
N ARG A 86 -3.52 6.46 -10.41
CA ARG A 86 -4.93 6.85 -10.34
C ARG A 86 -4.97 8.22 -9.67
N GLN A 87 -5.01 9.21 -10.53
CA GLN A 87 -5.23 10.60 -10.23
C GLN A 87 -6.66 10.84 -10.73
N PRO A 88 -7.67 10.36 -9.97
CA PRO A 88 -9.05 10.41 -10.42
C PRO A 88 -9.57 11.85 -10.48
N PHE A 89 -8.83 12.80 -9.91
CA PHE A 89 -9.19 14.20 -9.87
C PHE A 89 -8.44 14.95 -10.98
N THR A 90 -9.15 15.31 -12.03
CA THR A 90 -8.63 16.09 -13.17
C THR A 90 -8.99 17.56 -12.98
N CYS A 91 -8.08 18.47 -13.33
CA CYS A 91 -8.41 19.89 -13.44
C CYS A 91 -9.21 20.13 -14.72
N LEU A 92 -10.30 20.90 -14.65
CA LEU A 92 -11.11 21.21 -15.84
C LEU A 92 -10.48 22.32 -16.69
N GLU A 93 -9.55 23.09 -16.13
CA GLU A 93 -8.92 24.25 -16.78
C GLU A 93 -7.52 23.94 -17.33
N CYS A 94 -6.95 22.77 -17.01
CA CYS A 94 -5.66 22.35 -17.58
C CYS A 94 -5.48 20.82 -17.56
N PRO A 95 -4.52 20.25 -18.31
CA PRO A 95 -4.31 18.80 -18.41
C PRO A 95 -3.83 18.11 -17.12
N LYS A 96 -3.68 18.83 -16.00
CA LYS A 96 -3.09 18.28 -14.77
C LYS A 96 -4.09 17.41 -14.00
N ARG A 97 -3.58 16.29 -13.48
CA ARG A 97 -4.33 15.32 -12.69
C ARG A 97 -3.71 15.19 -11.29
N PHE A 98 -4.55 14.86 -10.30
CA PHE A 98 -4.19 14.83 -8.88
C PHE A 98 -4.69 13.56 -8.18
N LYS A 99 -3.92 13.12 -7.18
CA LYS A 99 -4.23 11.92 -6.37
C LYS A 99 -5.37 12.15 -5.36
N SER A 100 -5.65 13.40 -5.01
CA SER A 100 -6.68 13.77 -4.03
C SER A 100 -7.44 15.04 -4.47
N LYS A 101 -8.69 15.17 -4.03
CA LYS A 101 -9.54 16.36 -4.25
C LYS A 101 -8.94 17.62 -3.61
N LEU A 102 -8.27 17.47 -2.46
CA LEU A 102 -7.58 18.58 -1.80
C LEU A 102 -6.42 19.11 -2.64
N SER A 103 -5.60 18.20 -3.19
CA SER A 103 -4.49 18.58 -4.08
C SER A 103 -4.99 19.32 -5.32
N LEU A 104 -6.10 18.86 -5.92
CA LEU A 104 -6.76 19.56 -7.04
C LEU A 104 -7.24 20.95 -6.64
N ARG A 105 -8.00 21.07 -5.53
CA ARG A 105 -8.52 22.37 -5.05
C ARG A 105 -7.40 23.37 -4.79
N VAL A 106 -6.32 22.93 -4.16
CA VAL A 106 -5.17 23.78 -3.88
C VAL A 106 -4.46 24.21 -5.16
N HIS A 107 -4.38 23.34 -6.17
CA HIS A 107 -3.89 23.70 -7.49
C HIS A 107 -4.79 24.75 -8.17
N GLN A 108 -6.11 24.56 -8.18
CA GLN A 108 -7.07 25.53 -8.73
C GLN A 108 -6.94 26.89 -8.06
N ARG A 109 -6.83 26.91 -6.73
CA ARG A 109 -6.59 28.14 -5.96
C ARG A 109 -5.33 28.88 -6.40
N ARG A 110 -4.24 28.15 -6.55
CA ARG A 110 -2.92 28.71 -6.84
C ARG A 110 -2.74 29.19 -8.27
N THR A 111 -3.25 28.41 -9.21
CA THR A 111 -2.88 28.53 -10.63
C THR A 111 -3.96 29.23 -11.45
N HIS A 112 -5.23 29.05 -11.07
CA HIS A 112 -6.36 29.49 -11.87
C HIS A 112 -7.08 30.69 -11.24
N THR A 113 -7.38 30.62 -9.95
CA THR A 113 -8.16 31.69 -9.27
C THR A 113 -7.32 32.75 -8.57
N GLY A 114 -6.06 32.45 -8.23
CA GLY A 114 -5.21 33.32 -7.40
C GLY A 114 -5.66 33.46 -5.93
N GLU A 115 -6.64 32.68 -5.47
CA GLU A 115 -7.20 32.78 -4.11
C GLU A 115 -6.12 32.58 -3.03
N ARG A 116 -6.04 33.52 -2.09
CA ARG A 116 -5.11 33.51 -0.95
C ARG A 116 -5.85 33.64 0.39
N PRO A 117 -6.53 32.57 0.85
CA PRO A 117 -7.40 32.61 2.03
C PRO A 117 -6.65 32.84 3.34
N PHE A 118 -5.36 32.52 3.38
CA PHE A 118 -4.58 32.54 4.61
C PHE A 118 -3.74 33.81 4.65
N ARG A 119 -4.13 34.79 5.46
CA ARG A 119 -3.37 36.03 5.65
C ARG A 119 -2.56 36.00 6.94
N CYS A 120 -1.36 36.56 6.90
CA CYS A 120 -0.58 36.83 8.09
C CYS A 120 -1.20 38.01 8.85
N ALA A 121 -1.44 37.85 10.14
CA ALA A 121 -1.99 38.93 10.98
C ALA A 121 -0.98 40.06 11.20
N GLU A 122 0.32 39.74 11.24
CA GLU A 122 1.39 40.68 11.57
C GLU A 122 1.77 41.57 10.36
N CYS A 123 1.79 41.03 9.14
CA CYS A 123 2.21 41.78 7.94
C CYS A 123 1.20 41.78 6.77
N GLY A 124 0.01 41.20 6.95
CA GLY A 124 -1.05 41.15 5.93
C GLY A 124 -0.79 40.23 4.73
N LYS A 125 0.42 39.64 4.60
CA LYS A 125 0.80 38.82 3.45
C LYS A 125 -0.11 37.60 3.29
N GLY A 126 -0.68 37.44 2.09
CA GLY A 126 -1.62 36.36 1.75
C GLY A 126 -0.95 35.11 1.16
N PHE A 127 -1.46 33.93 1.53
CA PHE A 127 -0.97 32.61 1.11
C PHE A 127 -2.13 31.71 0.68
N SER A 128 -1.85 30.85 -0.31
CA SER A 128 -2.80 29.85 -0.84
C SER A 128 -2.83 28.54 -0.05
N GLN A 129 -1.87 28.32 0.87
CA GLN A 129 -1.84 27.17 1.78
C GLN A 129 -1.46 27.60 3.19
N LYS A 130 -2.14 26.99 4.19
CA LYS A 130 -1.87 27.22 5.62
C LYS A 130 -0.44 26.89 6.02
N ALA A 131 0.14 25.81 5.49
CA ALA A 131 1.52 25.41 5.80
C ALA A 131 2.55 26.50 5.43
N HIS A 132 2.32 27.21 4.31
CA HIS A 132 3.21 28.30 3.89
C HIS A 132 3.07 29.52 4.82
N LEU A 133 1.86 29.84 5.26
CA LEU A 133 1.64 30.88 6.28
C LEU A 133 2.35 30.51 7.59
N LEU A 134 2.19 29.27 8.08
CA LEU A 134 2.82 28.83 9.32
C LEU A 134 4.36 28.89 9.26
N ARG A 135 4.96 28.57 8.10
CA ARG A 135 6.40 28.74 7.90
C ARG A 135 6.79 30.21 7.86
N HIS A 136 6.02 31.05 7.17
CA HIS A 136 6.28 32.48 7.11
C HIS A 136 6.18 33.16 8.47
N ARG A 137 5.25 32.76 9.33
CA ARG A 137 5.15 33.30 10.69
C ARG A 137 6.38 33.07 11.57
N ARG A 138 7.29 32.17 11.18
CA ARG A 138 8.56 31.93 11.89
C ARG A 138 9.67 32.88 11.47
N THR A 139 9.43 33.71 10.46
CA THR A 139 10.39 34.72 10.00
C THR A 139 10.12 36.10 10.59
N HIS A 140 9.05 36.22 11.37
CA HIS A 140 8.84 37.30 12.33
C HIS A 140 9.36 36.81 13.68
#